data_AF-A0A0C2DN29-F1
#
_entry.id   AF-A0A0C2DN29-F1
#
_cell.length_a   1.000
_cell.length_b   1.000
_cell.length_c   1.000
_cell.angle_alpha   90.00
_cell.angle_beta   90.00
_cell.angle_gamma   90.00
#
_symmetry.space_group_name_H-M   'P 1'
#
loop_
_entity.id
_entity.type
_entity.pdbx_description
1 polymer ?
#
loop_
_entity_poly.entity_id
_entity_poly.type
_entity_poly.pdbx_seq_one_letter_code
_entity_poly.pdbx_strand_id
1 'polypeptide(L)'
;MIANASLADVLRWRGVSRRFRAAAQRRLARYTTIHVRVYDGLSKLYEKASSIAHVDDLSWHPAGCLLLSQMSSRELGIALDSRPKWRDVKILVALLNLFRENAIHIHMDSPIVELLVKEVNTKKINALLVFFSQNRKCGTDFTCEETTIAPMTKSQLPLGPMFPALKKFTVSSNPQQLSHLSRLINYAVAVDMIYQKKEIDLVCLQVVLGESWCRSKQRLFRHVNSFKQWSDASSLGVRYLQQFHGMEKRRGKTKC
;
A
#
# COMPACT_ATOMS: atom_id res chain seq x y z
N MET A 1 -29.25 7.02 -4.26
CA MET A 1 -28.86 5.66 -4.73
C MET A 1 -27.37 5.33 -4.55
N ILE A 2 -26.39 6.15 -4.96
CA ILE A 2 -24.95 5.79 -4.84
C ILE A 2 -24.44 5.71 -3.40
N ALA A 3 -25.08 6.40 -2.44
CA ALA A 3 -24.64 6.43 -1.04
C ALA A 3 -24.67 5.06 -0.35
N ASN A 4 -25.62 4.19 -0.72
CA ASN A 4 -25.87 2.91 -0.04
C ASN A 4 -25.35 1.70 -0.83
N ALA A 5 -24.74 1.90 -2.00
CA ALA A 5 -24.21 0.80 -2.80
C ALA A 5 -23.01 0.13 -2.11
N SER A 6 -22.72 -1.13 -2.41
CA SER A 6 -21.49 -1.77 -1.90
C SER A 6 -20.25 -1.08 -2.47
N LEU A 7 -19.11 -1.19 -1.78
CA LEU A 7 -17.84 -0.66 -2.30
C LEU A 7 -17.43 -1.36 -3.60
N ALA A 8 -17.72 -2.65 -3.73
CA ALA A 8 -17.50 -3.42 -4.95
C ALA A 8 -18.27 -2.84 -6.14
N ASP A 9 -19.53 -2.45 -5.94
CA ASP A 9 -20.35 -1.83 -7.00
C ASP A 9 -19.82 -0.47 -7.40
N VAL A 10 -19.42 0.35 -6.43
CA VAL A 10 -18.80 1.67 -6.69
C VAL A 10 -17.54 1.51 -7.55
N LEU A 11 -16.74 0.49 -7.29
CA LEU A 11 -15.54 0.19 -8.08
C LEU A 11 -15.90 -0.26 -9.50
N ARG A 12 -16.94 -1.10 -9.68
CA ARG A 12 -17.46 -1.51 -11.00
C ARG A 12 -17.98 -0.32 -11.81
N TRP A 13 -18.73 0.58 -11.18
CA TRP A 13 -19.34 1.75 -11.83
C TRP A 13 -18.34 2.70 -12.47
N ARG A 14 -17.07 2.67 -12.06
CA ARG A 14 -15.99 3.42 -12.72
C ARG A 14 -15.79 3.03 -14.19
N GLY A 15 -16.15 1.80 -14.56
CA GLY A 15 -16.08 1.30 -15.93
C GLY A 15 -17.30 1.62 -16.79
N VAL A 16 -18.44 1.98 -16.20
CA VAL A 16 -19.74 2.03 -16.91
C VAL A 16 -19.91 3.29 -17.75
N SER A 17 -19.74 4.48 -17.16
CA SER A 17 -19.85 5.75 -17.90
C SER A 17 -19.02 6.86 -17.25
N ARG A 18 -18.80 7.97 -17.98
CA ARG A 18 -18.08 9.14 -17.43
C ARG A 18 -18.79 9.72 -16.20
N ARG A 19 -20.13 9.78 -16.21
CA ARG A 19 -20.93 10.30 -15.09
C ARG A 19 -20.86 9.38 -13.87
N PHE A 20 -21.00 8.07 -14.08
CA PHE A 20 -20.86 7.07 -13.02
C PHE A 20 -19.46 7.08 -12.42
N ARG A 21 -18.41 7.18 -13.25
CA ARG A 21 -17.03 7.30 -12.81
C ARG A 21 -16.81 8.53 -11.92
N ALA A 22 -17.31 9.70 -12.32
CA ALA A 22 -17.20 10.91 -11.52
C ALA A 22 -17.94 10.79 -10.18
N ALA A 23 -19.12 10.18 -10.17
CA ALA A 23 -19.87 9.94 -8.93
C ALA A 23 -19.17 8.91 -8.01
N ALA A 24 -18.63 7.84 -8.58
CA ALA A 24 -17.84 6.85 -7.85
C ALA A 24 -16.57 7.46 -7.25
N GLN A 25 -15.83 8.27 -8.03
CA GLN A 25 -14.65 8.99 -7.55
C GLN A 25 -14.98 9.92 -6.39
N ARG A 26 -16.07 10.68 -6.46
CA ARG A 26 -16.52 11.54 -5.34
C ARG A 26 -16.83 10.74 -4.07
N ARG A 27 -17.36 9.54 -4.19
CA ARG A 27 -17.59 8.65 -3.04
C ARG A 27 -16.29 8.09 -2.49
N LEU A 28 -15.41 7.58 -3.36
CA LEU A 28 -14.13 7.00 -2.97
C LEU A 28 -13.18 8.03 -2.34
N ALA A 29 -13.26 9.29 -2.75
CA ALA A 29 -12.48 10.39 -2.18
C ALA A 29 -12.78 10.68 -0.70
N ARG A 30 -13.89 10.14 -0.16
CA ARG A 30 -14.23 10.28 1.27
C ARG A 30 -13.34 9.43 2.17
N TYR A 31 -12.74 8.36 1.64
CA TYR A 31 -11.84 7.52 2.42
C TYR A 31 -10.47 8.18 2.53
N THR A 32 -10.21 8.73 3.70
CA THR A 32 -8.94 9.40 4.03
C THR A 32 -8.03 8.52 4.86
N THR A 33 -8.58 7.49 5.52
CA THR A 33 -7.84 6.53 6.33
C THR A 33 -7.90 5.15 5.67
N ILE A 34 -6.74 4.55 5.40
CA ILE A 34 -6.64 3.27 4.68
C ILE A 34 -5.81 2.30 5.49
N HIS A 35 -6.38 1.12 5.75
CA HIS A 35 -5.71 0.00 6.41
C HIS A 35 -5.47 -1.09 5.38
N VAL A 36 -4.24 -1.52 5.18
CA VAL A 36 -3.90 -2.67 4.34
C VAL A 36 -3.20 -3.73 5.16
N ARG A 37 -3.82 -4.89 5.24
CA ARG A 37 -3.41 -6.00 6.11
C ARG A 37 -3.20 -7.28 5.31
N VAL A 38 -2.30 -8.11 5.81
CA VAL A 38 -2.02 -9.43 5.25
C VAL A 38 -2.61 -10.50 6.16
N TYR A 39 -3.37 -11.43 5.58
CA TYR A 39 -4.01 -12.54 6.30
C TYR A 39 -3.71 -13.88 5.65
N ASP A 40 -3.53 -14.91 6.46
CA ASP A 40 -3.37 -16.28 5.98
C ASP A 40 -4.72 -16.89 5.58
N GLY A 41 -4.76 -17.55 4.42
CA GLY A 41 -5.91 -18.34 3.99
C GLY A 41 -7.10 -17.55 3.44
N LEU A 42 -6.93 -16.26 3.17
CA LEU A 42 -7.95 -15.40 2.54
C LEU A 42 -8.35 -15.90 1.14
N SER A 43 -7.39 -16.44 0.39
CA SER A 43 -7.59 -17.08 -0.92
C SER A 43 -8.53 -18.28 -0.86
N LYS A 44 -8.37 -19.14 0.16
CA LYS A 44 -9.27 -20.28 0.40
C LYS A 44 -10.68 -19.82 0.76
N LEU A 45 -10.79 -18.73 1.54
CA LEU A 45 -12.08 -18.14 1.88
C LEU A 45 -12.76 -17.55 0.64
N TYR A 46 -12.00 -16.86 -0.23
CA TYR A 46 -12.49 -16.32 -1.50
C TYR A 46 -13.03 -17.41 -2.43
N GLU A 47 -12.32 -18.54 -2.55
CA GLU A 47 -12.74 -19.67 -3.36
C GLU A 47 -14.04 -20.31 -2.84
N LYS A 48 -14.19 -20.44 -1.50
CA LYS A 48 -15.43 -20.91 -0.87
C LYS A 48 -16.59 -19.94 -1.03
N ALA A 49 -16.34 -18.63 -0.89
CA ALA A 49 -17.36 -17.61 -1.11
C ALA A 49 -17.80 -17.53 -2.59
N SER A 50 -16.91 -17.88 -3.51
CA SER A 50 -17.25 -17.96 -4.94
C SER A 50 -18.05 -19.22 -5.29
N SER A 51 -17.94 -20.29 -4.51
CA SER A 51 -18.65 -21.56 -4.76
C SER A 51 -19.98 -21.68 -4.01
N ILE A 52 -20.18 -20.92 -2.94
CA ILE A 52 -21.41 -20.92 -2.13
C ILE A 52 -22.12 -19.59 -2.33
N ALA A 53 -23.30 -19.61 -2.94
CA ALA A 53 -24.09 -18.42 -3.29
C ALA A 53 -24.59 -17.55 -2.11
N HIS A 54 -24.14 -17.80 -0.86
CA HIS A 54 -24.71 -17.24 0.37
C HIS A 54 -23.68 -16.78 1.42
N VAL A 55 -22.46 -16.38 1.06
CA VAL A 55 -21.59 -15.65 2.02
C VAL A 55 -21.88 -14.16 1.91
N ASP A 56 -23.05 -13.75 2.40
CA ASP A 56 -23.65 -12.42 2.23
C ASP A 56 -22.96 -11.27 2.98
N ASP A 57 -21.87 -11.51 3.69
CA ASP A 57 -21.31 -10.49 4.62
C ASP A 57 -19.89 -10.00 4.26
N LEU A 58 -19.26 -10.53 3.20
CA LEU A 58 -17.90 -10.16 2.82
C LEU A 58 -17.86 -9.46 1.45
N SER A 59 -17.45 -8.19 1.46
CA SER A 59 -17.33 -7.38 0.24
C SER A 59 -15.97 -7.62 -0.45
N TRP A 60 -15.94 -8.45 -1.47
CA TRP A 60 -14.74 -8.72 -2.27
C TRP A 60 -14.53 -7.70 -3.39
N HIS A 61 -13.28 -7.43 -3.76
CA HIS A 61 -12.96 -6.62 -4.91
C HIS A 61 -13.46 -7.31 -6.19
N PRO A 62 -14.13 -6.60 -7.12
CA PRO A 62 -14.81 -7.21 -8.27
C PRO A 62 -13.91 -7.91 -9.30
N ALA A 63 -12.59 -7.81 -9.15
CA ALA A 63 -11.60 -8.30 -10.13
C ALA A 63 -10.60 -9.30 -9.56
N GLY A 64 -10.63 -9.60 -8.25
CA GLY A 64 -9.64 -10.48 -7.62
C GLY A 64 -9.83 -10.67 -6.12
N CYS A 65 -8.94 -11.45 -5.52
CA CYS A 65 -8.99 -11.88 -4.12
C CYS A 65 -8.44 -10.79 -3.18
N LEU A 66 -9.19 -9.68 -3.09
CA LEU A 66 -8.97 -8.65 -2.08
C LEU A 66 -10.26 -8.45 -1.31
N LEU A 67 -10.22 -8.62 -0.01
CA LEU A 67 -11.36 -8.34 0.84
C LEU A 67 -11.37 -6.85 1.18
N LEU A 68 -12.53 -6.22 1.02
CA LEU A 68 -12.75 -4.81 1.30
C LEU A 68 -13.72 -4.67 2.47
N SER A 69 -13.36 -3.86 3.45
CA SER A 69 -14.20 -3.62 4.62
C SER A 69 -14.35 -2.12 4.85
N GLN A 70 -15.59 -1.63 4.79
CA GLN A 70 -15.88 -0.25 5.17
C GLN A 70 -15.99 -0.19 6.70
N MET A 71 -14.95 0.30 7.35
CA MET A 71 -14.88 0.39 8.81
C MET A 71 -15.62 1.62 9.34
N SER A 72 -15.59 2.73 8.59
CA SER A 72 -16.35 3.94 8.89
C SER A 72 -16.66 4.74 7.62
N SER A 73 -17.22 5.94 7.75
CA SER A 73 -17.48 6.83 6.60
C SER A 73 -16.21 7.37 5.92
N ARG A 74 -15.06 7.29 6.60
CA ARG A 74 -13.75 7.77 6.10
C ARG A 74 -12.63 6.71 6.16
N GLU A 75 -12.94 5.51 6.64
CA GLU A 75 -11.97 4.46 6.90
C GLU A 75 -12.28 3.21 6.08
N LEU A 76 -11.24 2.74 5.38
CA LEU A 76 -11.30 1.59 4.50
C LEU A 76 -10.25 0.55 4.92
N GLY A 77 -10.69 -0.66 5.21
CA GLY A 77 -9.86 -1.85 5.34
C GLY A 77 -9.73 -2.59 4.01
N ILE A 78 -8.51 -2.99 3.69
CA ILE A 78 -8.15 -3.82 2.54
C ILE A 78 -7.34 -5.00 3.07
N ALA A 79 -7.81 -6.21 2.81
CA ALA A 79 -7.16 -7.45 3.21
C ALA A 79 -6.62 -8.18 1.98
N LEU A 80 -5.35 -8.55 2.04
CA LEU A 80 -4.64 -9.33 1.03
C LEU A 80 -4.26 -10.69 1.64
N ASP A 81 -4.28 -11.75 0.84
CA ASP A 81 -3.76 -13.05 1.26
C ASP A 81 -2.23 -12.98 1.47
N SER A 82 -1.69 -13.80 2.37
CA SER A 82 -0.25 -13.92 2.61
C SER A 82 0.54 -14.54 1.46
N ARG A 83 -0.14 -15.24 0.55
CA ARG A 83 0.41 -15.80 -0.69
C ARG A 83 -0.36 -15.21 -1.89
N PRO A 84 -0.26 -13.89 -2.12
CA PRO A 84 -1.07 -13.23 -3.13
C PRO A 84 -0.65 -13.67 -4.54
N LYS A 85 -1.62 -13.81 -5.45
CA LYS A 85 -1.31 -13.98 -6.87
C LYS A 85 -0.88 -12.62 -7.45
N TRP A 86 -0.07 -12.63 -8.50
CA TRP A 86 0.35 -11.39 -9.18
C TRP A 86 -0.81 -10.50 -9.64
N ARG A 87 -1.95 -11.12 -9.99
CA ARG A 87 -3.19 -10.41 -10.34
C ARG A 87 -3.69 -9.57 -9.15
N ASP A 88 -3.75 -10.15 -7.96
CA ASP A 88 -4.24 -9.49 -6.75
C ASP A 88 -3.30 -8.35 -6.33
N VAL A 89 -1.98 -8.55 -6.48
CA VAL A 89 -0.98 -7.50 -6.28
C VAL A 89 -1.22 -6.30 -7.20
N LYS A 90 -1.45 -6.52 -8.50
CA LYS A 90 -1.74 -5.45 -9.46
C LYS A 90 -3.02 -4.70 -9.11
N ILE A 91 -4.05 -5.43 -8.66
CA ILE A 91 -5.31 -4.84 -8.21
C ILE A 91 -5.09 -3.98 -6.96
N LEU A 92 -4.34 -4.46 -5.97
CA LEU A 92 -4.00 -3.69 -4.77
C LEU A 92 -3.28 -2.38 -5.12
N VAL A 93 -2.25 -2.46 -5.97
CA VAL A 93 -1.50 -1.28 -6.40
C VAL A 93 -2.41 -0.31 -7.16
N ALA A 94 -3.26 -0.80 -8.06
CA ALA A 94 -4.20 0.05 -8.78
C ALA A 94 -5.18 0.73 -7.82
N LEU A 95 -5.69 0.00 -6.83
CA LEU A 95 -6.61 0.50 -5.81
C LEU A 95 -5.96 1.57 -4.94
N LEU A 96 -4.72 1.38 -4.48
CA LEU A 96 -3.97 2.37 -3.73
C LEU A 96 -3.71 3.64 -4.55
N ASN A 97 -3.45 3.50 -5.86
CA ASN A 97 -3.35 4.65 -6.76
C ASN A 97 -4.67 5.40 -6.95
N LEU A 98 -5.84 4.82 -6.62
CA LEU A 98 -7.11 5.56 -6.63
C LEU A 98 -7.23 6.50 -5.44
N PHE A 99 -6.68 6.09 -4.29
CA PHE A 99 -6.79 6.85 -3.06
C PHE A 99 -5.61 7.79 -2.82
N ARG A 100 -4.57 7.74 -3.67
CA ARG A 100 -3.30 8.46 -3.48
C ARG A 100 -3.46 9.93 -3.07
N GLU A 101 -4.33 10.67 -3.73
CA GLU A 101 -4.49 12.11 -3.52
C GLU A 101 -5.24 12.46 -2.22
N ASN A 102 -6.04 11.53 -1.69
CA ASN A 102 -6.92 11.78 -0.55
C ASN A 102 -6.50 11.02 0.72
N ALA A 103 -5.51 10.13 0.62
CA ALA A 103 -5.05 9.33 1.75
C ALA A 103 -4.24 10.19 2.73
N ILE A 104 -4.86 10.53 3.86
CA ILE A 104 -4.28 11.32 4.94
C ILE A 104 -3.60 10.40 5.96
N HIS A 105 -4.22 9.25 6.25
CA HIS A 105 -3.70 8.25 7.18
C HIS A 105 -3.60 6.90 6.49
N ILE A 106 -2.44 6.26 6.58
CA ILE A 106 -2.21 4.93 6.03
C ILE A 106 -1.63 4.02 7.10
N HIS A 107 -2.23 2.85 7.26
CA HIS A 107 -1.71 1.76 8.06
C HIS A 107 -1.45 0.56 7.17
N MET A 108 -0.22 0.06 7.09
CA MET A 108 0.14 -1.08 6.25
C MET A 108 1.00 -2.08 7.00
N ASP A 109 0.78 -3.37 6.76
CA ASP A 109 1.73 -4.39 7.17
C ASP A 109 3.03 -4.29 6.34
N SER A 110 4.16 -4.65 6.95
CA SER A 110 5.49 -4.50 6.35
C SER A 110 5.66 -5.20 4.99
N PRO A 111 5.01 -6.36 4.68
CA PRO A 111 5.06 -6.92 3.33
C PRO A 111 4.39 -6.04 2.27
N ILE A 112 3.33 -5.32 2.64
CA ILE A 112 2.63 -4.38 1.74
C ILE A 112 3.52 -3.18 1.47
N VAL A 113 4.18 -2.64 2.51
CA VAL A 113 5.13 -1.53 2.36
C VAL A 113 6.27 -1.93 1.42
N GLU A 114 6.85 -3.11 1.60
CA GLU A 114 7.89 -3.61 0.70
C GLU A 114 7.42 -3.71 -0.75
N LEU A 115 6.22 -4.24 -0.97
CA LEU A 115 5.60 -4.35 -2.29
C LEU A 115 5.45 -2.97 -2.95
N LEU A 116 4.99 -1.97 -2.20
CA LEU A 116 4.85 -0.60 -2.70
C LEU A 116 6.19 0.04 -3.05
N VAL A 117 7.18 -0.12 -2.17
CA VAL A 117 8.53 0.38 -2.42
C VAL A 117 9.13 -0.25 -3.67
N LYS A 118 8.95 -1.57 -3.85
CA LYS A 118 9.36 -2.27 -5.07
C LYS A 118 8.66 -1.73 -6.31
N GLU A 119 7.35 -1.50 -6.25
CA GLU A 119 6.56 -0.95 -7.35
C GLU A 119 7.05 0.46 -7.75
N VAL A 120 7.34 1.32 -6.77
CA VAL A 120 7.92 2.65 -7.00
C VAL A 120 9.28 2.54 -7.70
N ASN A 121 10.13 1.60 -7.27
CA ASN A 121 11.41 1.37 -7.93
C ASN A 121 11.24 0.90 -9.38
N THR A 122 10.31 -0.03 -9.63
CA THR A 122 10.00 -0.51 -11.00
C THR A 122 9.53 0.63 -11.90
N LYS A 123 8.65 1.51 -11.40
CA LYS A 123 8.22 2.71 -12.15
C LYS A 123 9.38 3.66 -12.44
N LYS A 124 10.29 3.86 -11.47
CA LYS A 124 11.50 4.68 -11.64
C LYS A 124 12.39 4.12 -12.76
N ILE A 125 12.66 2.81 -12.74
CA ILE A 125 13.47 2.13 -13.77
C ILE A 125 12.81 2.23 -15.14
N ASN A 126 11.50 1.97 -15.24
CA ASN A 126 10.77 2.06 -16.50
C ASN A 126 10.81 3.47 -17.09
N ALA A 127 10.67 4.51 -16.24
CA ALA A 127 10.79 5.90 -16.70
C ALA A 127 12.19 6.23 -17.21
N LEU A 128 13.24 5.74 -16.54
CA LEU A 128 14.62 5.89 -17.02
C LEU A 128 14.84 5.17 -18.36
N LEU A 129 14.30 3.96 -18.54
CA LEU A 129 14.39 3.23 -19.81
C LEU A 129 13.72 4.00 -20.95
N VAL A 130 12.54 4.59 -20.70
CA VAL A 130 11.87 5.45 -21.68
C VAL A 130 12.75 6.65 -22.03
N PHE A 131 13.32 7.33 -21.03
CA PHE A 131 14.23 8.47 -21.25
C PHE A 131 15.46 8.07 -22.08
N PHE A 132 16.11 6.95 -21.77
CA PHE A 132 17.23 6.44 -22.57
C PHE A 132 16.83 6.08 -24.00
N SER A 133 15.64 5.51 -24.20
CA SER A 133 15.14 5.16 -25.53
C SER A 133 14.81 6.39 -26.38
N GLN A 134 14.34 7.48 -25.76
CA GLN A 134 14.04 8.74 -26.44
C GLN A 134 15.31 9.48 -26.85
N ASN A 135 16.32 9.51 -25.97
CA ASN A 135 17.61 10.13 -26.29
C ASN A 135 18.37 9.42 -27.43
N ARG A 136 18.09 8.13 -27.68
CA ARG A 136 18.65 7.39 -28.82
C ARG A 136 17.91 7.59 -30.15
N LYS A 137 16.71 8.19 -30.13
CA LYS A 137 15.91 8.46 -31.34
C LYS A 137 16.15 9.86 -31.92
N CYS A 138 17.04 10.66 -31.33
CA CYS A 138 17.48 11.95 -31.89
C CYS A 138 18.60 11.73 -32.92
N GLY A 139 18.28 11.03 -34.02
CA GLY A 139 19.30 10.63 -35.00
C GLY A 139 18.82 10.26 -36.40
N THR A 140 17.51 10.28 -36.70
CA THR A 140 17.03 10.08 -38.08
C THR A 140 15.75 10.86 -38.34
N ASP A 141 15.92 11.88 -39.18
CA ASP A 141 15.03 12.40 -40.22
C ASP A 141 13.71 13.07 -39.84
N PHE A 142 13.71 14.38 -40.11
CA PHE A 142 12.54 15.19 -40.41
C PHE A 142 11.83 14.64 -41.65
N THR A 143 10.60 14.18 -41.50
CA THR A 143 9.53 14.42 -42.48
C THR A 143 8.21 14.51 -41.73
N CYS A 144 7.59 15.68 -41.86
CA CYS A 144 6.29 16.01 -41.32
C CYS A 144 5.24 15.41 -42.25
N GLU A 145 4.45 14.45 -41.76
CA GLU A 145 3.07 14.28 -42.23
C GLU A 145 2.13 14.09 -41.04
N GLU A 146 1.13 14.95 -41.06
CA GLU A 146 0.11 15.19 -40.07
C GLU A 146 -0.94 14.08 -40.12
N THR A 147 -1.10 13.31 -39.05
CA THR A 147 -2.33 12.53 -38.82
C THR A 147 -2.59 12.33 -37.33
N THR A 148 -3.67 12.97 -36.85
CA THR A 148 -4.44 12.64 -35.64
C THR A 148 -3.71 12.74 -34.29
N ILE A 149 -3.79 13.94 -33.71
CA ILE A 149 -3.43 14.25 -32.32
C ILE A 149 -4.38 13.51 -31.37
N ALA A 150 -3.98 12.32 -30.90
CA ALA A 150 -4.37 11.83 -29.58
C ALA A 150 -3.32 12.37 -28.58
N PRO A 151 -3.70 13.22 -27.61
CA PRO A 151 -2.73 13.93 -26.79
C PRO A 151 -2.03 12.99 -25.80
N MET A 152 -0.70 13.02 -25.86
CA MET A 152 0.29 12.56 -24.87
C MET A 152 -0.28 12.03 -23.55
N THR A 153 -0.31 10.71 -23.36
CA THR A 153 -0.29 10.14 -22.01
C THR A 153 1.08 10.36 -21.40
N LYS A 154 1.22 11.52 -20.74
CA LYS A 154 2.22 11.91 -19.72
C LYS A 154 3.21 10.81 -19.35
N SER A 155 4.30 10.72 -20.09
CA SER A 155 5.56 10.07 -19.68
C SER A 155 6.30 10.96 -18.69
N GLN A 156 5.63 11.43 -17.64
CA GLN A 156 6.29 12.12 -16.56
C GLN A 156 6.52 11.08 -15.47
N LEU A 157 7.79 10.95 -15.06
CA LEU A 157 8.17 10.42 -13.75
C LEU A 157 7.11 10.89 -12.74
N PRO A 158 6.65 10.06 -11.78
CA PRO A 158 5.79 10.59 -10.72
C PRO A 158 6.53 11.76 -10.08
N LEU A 159 6.07 12.98 -10.37
CA LEU A 159 6.71 14.26 -10.01
C LEU A 159 6.66 14.53 -8.50
N GLY A 160 6.15 13.57 -7.73
CA GLY A 160 5.96 13.68 -6.30
C GLY A 160 5.71 12.31 -5.68
N PRO A 161 5.56 12.28 -4.35
CA PRO A 161 5.36 11.05 -3.60
C PRO A 161 4.13 10.26 -4.06
N MET A 162 4.12 8.97 -3.73
CA MET A 162 2.97 8.10 -3.91
C MET A 162 1.74 8.64 -3.17
N PHE A 163 1.90 9.17 -1.96
CA PHE A 163 0.82 9.74 -1.15
C PHE A 163 1.15 11.19 -0.76
N PRO A 164 0.78 12.18 -1.61
CA PRO A 164 1.14 13.58 -1.37
C PRO A 164 0.49 14.21 -0.15
N ALA A 165 -0.75 13.83 0.19
CA ALA A 165 -1.50 14.39 1.32
C ALA A 165 -1.28 13.64 2.65
N LEU A 166 -0.30 12.71 2.70
CA LEU A 166 -0.14 11.83 3.84
C LEU A 166 0.36 12.58 5.08
N LYS A 167 -0.38 12.46 6.18
CA LYS A 167 -0.04 13.02 7.51
C LYS A 167 0.39 11.97 8.51
N LYS A 168 -0.18 10.76 8.45
CA LYS A 168 0.20 9.65 9.33
C LYS A 168 0.49 8.37 8.55
N PHE A 169 1.66 7.80 8.78
CA PHE A 169 2.07 6.53 8.19
C PHE A 169 2.44 5.52 9.26
N THR A 170 1.64 4.47 9.39
CA THR A 170 1.86 3.40 10.36
C THR A 170 2.24 2.11 9.63
N VAL A 171 3.38 1.54 10.02
CA VAL A 171 3.86 0.25 9.53
C VAL A 171 3.79 -0.76 10.66
N SER A 172 3.08 -1.85 10.44
CA SER A 172 2.99 -2.97 11.37
C SER A 172 3.83 -4.14 10.90
N SER A 173 4.48 -4.84 11.82
CA SER A 173 5.21 -6.06 11.49
C SER A 173 5.08 -7.07 12.61
N ASN A 174 4.69 -8.29 12.27
CA ASN A 174 4.83 -9.45 13.14
C ASN A 174 6.24 -10.07 13.01
N PRO A 175 6.62 -11.07 13.81
CA PRO A 175 7.96 -11.66 13.79
C PRO A 175 8.33 -12.32 12.46
N GLN A 176 7.36 -12.93 11.77
CA GLN A 176 7.56 -13.56 10.47
C GLN A 176 7.81 -12.53 9.36
N GLN A 177 7.30 -11.32 9.53
CA GLN A 177 7.38 -10.24 8.56
C GLN A 177 8.57 -9.28 8.76
N LEU A 178 9.35 -9.41 9.84
CA LEU A 178 10.44 -8.48 10.16
C LEU A 178 11.51 -8.36 9.05
N SER A 179 11.73 -9.43 8.29
CA SER A 179 12.69 -9.43 7.18
C SER A 179 12.32 -8.43 6.08
N HIS A 180 11.02 -8.15 5.89
CA HIS A 180 10.52 -7.19 4.91
C HIS A 180 11.02 -5.76 5.20
N LEU A 181 11.13 -5.40 6.49
CA LEU A 181 11.66 -4.10 6.93
C LEU A 181 13.12 -3.90 6.51
N SER A 182 13.95 -4.94 6.61
CA SER A 182 15.36 -4.85 6.18
C SER A 182 15.52 -4.74 4.68
N ARG A 183 14.60 -5.32 3.89
CA ARG A 183 14.69 -5.28 2.44
C ARG A 183 14.35 -3.90 1.86
N LEU A 184 13.67 -3.02 2.60
CA LEU A 184 13.30 -1.68 2.13
C LEU A 184 14.51 -0.86 1.64
N ILE A 185 15.63 -0.92 2.36
CA ILE A 185 16.87 -0.21 2.00
C ILE A 185 17.40 -0.68 0.63
N ASN A 186 17.22 -1.96 0.30
CA ASN A 186 17.79 -2.57 -0.90
C ASN A 186 17.10 -2.11 -2.19
N TYR A 187 15.90 -1.52 -2.10
CA TYR A 187 15.17 -1.05 -3.27
C TYR A 187 15.62 0.31 -3.79
N ALA A 188 16.56 0.99 -3.12
CA ALA A 188 17.08 2.30 -3.51
C ALA A 188 15.96 3.33 -3.81
N VAL A 189 14.90 3.29 -3.01
CA VAL A 189 13.77 4.22 -3.04
C VAL A 189 13.81 5.03 -1.76
N ALA A 190 14.06 6.32 -1.91
CA ALA A 190 13.96 7.27 -0.82
C ALA A 190 12.51 7.36 -0.33
N VAL A 191 12.34 7.55 0.98
CA VAL A 191 11.02 7.65 1.58
C VAL A 191 10.21 8.87 1.09
N ASP A 192 10.89 9.90 0.56
CA ASP A 192 10.30 11.05 -0.12
C ASP A 192 9.49 10.68 -1.38
N MET A 193 9.71 9.49 -1.93
CA MET A 193 8.90 8.94 -3.04
C MET A 193 7.61 8.29 -2.54
N ILE A 194 7.45 8.09 -1.23
CA ILE A 194 6.24 7.52 -0.61
C ILE A 194 5.38 8.63 -0.02
N TYR A 195 5.96 9.57 0.73
CA TYR A 195 5.26 10.70 1.34
C TYR A 195 6.16 11.93 1.43
N GLN A 196 5.58 13.11 1.67
CA GLN A 196 6.35 14.34 1.87
C GLN A 196 6.88 14.45 3.30
N LYS A 197 8.20 14.36 3.51
CA LYS A 197 8.81 14.46 4.85
C LYS A 197 8.51 15.76 5.60
N LYS A 198 8.28 16.88 4.90
CA LYS A 198 7.97 18.17 5.54
C LYS A 198 6.53 18.23 6.04
N GLU A 199 5.63 17.50 5.40
CA GLU A 199 4.19 17.56 5.68
C GLU A 199 3.69 16.42 6.56
N ILE A 200 4.48 15.35 6.73
CA ILE A 200 4.14 14.22 7.60
C ILE A 200 4.17 14.65 9.07
N ASP A 201 3.12 14.28 9.81
CA ASP A 201 2.99 14.55 11.24
C ASP A 201 3.51 13.38 12.07
N LEU A 202 3.29 12.14 11.60
CA LEU A 202 3.66 10.94 12.34
C LEU A 202 4.05 9.78 11.41
N VAL A 203 5.20 9.16 11.70
CA VAL A 203 5.62 7.86 11.17
C VAL A 203 5.75 6.90 12.33
N CYS A 204 4.94 5.84 12.35
CA CYS A 204 4.92 4.88 13.43
C CYS A 204 5.33 3.48 12.94
N LEU A 205 6.29 2.85 13.61
CA LEU A 205 6.58 1.42 13.47
C LEU A 205 5.98 0.66 14.65
N GLN A 206 5.01 -0.20 14.37
CA GLN A 206 4.38 -1.09 15.35
C GLN A 206 4.89 -2.52 15.16
N VAL A 207 5.69 -3.00 16.10
CA VAL A 207 6.17 -4.39 16.08
C VAL A 207 5.28 -5.20 17.03
N VAL A 208 4.53 -6.15 16.47
CA VAL A 208 3.74 -7.10 17.26
C VAL A 208 4.64 -8.28 17.60
N LEU A 209 4.90 -8.45 18.88
CA LEU A 209 5.68 -9.52 19.46
C LEU A 209 4.74 -10.68 19.81
N GLY A 210 5.05 -11.89 19.35
CA GLY A 210 4.36 -13.09 19.79
C GLY A 210 4.73 -13.50 21.22
N GLU A 211 4.08 -14.54 21.73
CA GLU A 211 4.29 -15.10 23.09
C GLU A 211 5.74 -15.55 23.36
N SER A 212 6.50 -15.81 22.29
CA SER A 212 7.91 -16.20 22.32
C SER A 212 8.82 -14.99 22.11
N TRP A 213 8.82 -14.06 23.08
CA TRP A 213 9.83 -12.99 23.14
C TRP A 213 11.23 -13.60 23.03
N CYS A 214 11.95 -13.22 21.96
CA CYS A 214 12.96 -14.05 21.32
C CYS A 214 14.18 -14.42 22.18
N ARG A 215 14.71 -15.61 21.91
CA ARG A 215 16.09 -16.04 22.22
C ARG A 215 17.19 -15.18 21.54
N SER A 216 16.84 -14.16 20.76
CA SER A 216 17.78 -13.25 20.07
C SER A 216 17.16 -11.85 19.85
N LYS A 217 17.30 -10.96 20.84
CA LYS A 217 16.88 -9.54 20.72
C LYS A 217 17.63 -8.80 19.60
N GLN A 218 18.88 -9.17 19.35
CA GLN A 218 19.76 -8.53 18.35
C GLN A 218 19.21 -8.60 16.93
N ARG A 219 18.61 -9.74 16.53
CA ARG A 219 18.07 -9.90 15.16
C ARG A 219 16.88 -8.98 14.92
N LEU A 220 15.99 -8.84 15.91
CA LEU A 220 14.84 -7.93 15.82
C LEU A 220 15.29 -6.46 15.69
N PHE A 221 16.23 -6.03 16.53
CA PHE A 221 16.73 -4.65 16.46
C PHE A 221 17.46 -4.35 15.16
N ARG A 222 18.08 -5.35 14.51
CA ARG A 222 18.63 -5.18 13.16
C ARG A 222 17.55 -4.79 12.16
N HIS A 223 16.43 -5.50 12.14
CA HIS A 223 15.32 -5.22 11.22
C HIS A 223 14.67 -3.86 11.48
N VAL A 224 14.46 -3.52 12.75
CA VAL A 224 13.97 -2.21 13.18
C VAL A 224 14.94 -1.09 12.77
N ASN A 225 16.24 -1.27 13.00
CA ASN A 225 17.25 -0.28 12.63
C ASN A 225 17.30 -0.06 11.11
N SER A 226 17.15 -1.12 10.31
CA SER A 226 17.02 -0.97 8.85
C SER A 226 15.80 -0.10 8.48
N PHE A 227 14.66 -0.30 9.13
CA PHE A 227 13.50 0.56 8.90
C PHE A 227 13.77 2.01 9.30
N LYS A 228 14.43 2.25 10.44
CA LYS A 228 14.79 3.61 10.90
C LYS A 228 15.71 4.32 9.90
N GLN A 229 16.67 3.60 9.33
CA GLN A 229 17.54 4.13 8.28
C GLN A 229 16.76 4.46 7.00
N TRP A 230 15.92 3.53 6.52
CA TRP A 230 15.12 3.75 5.31
C TRP A 230 14.11 4.90 5.45
N SER A 231 13.42 4.97 6.59
CA SER A 231 12.45 6.04 6.88
C SER A 231 13.10 7.38 7.23
N ASP A 232 14.43 7.45 7.30
CA ASP A 232 15.17 8.62 7.73
C ASP A 232 14.65 9.16 9.07
N ALA A 233 14.52 8.27 10.05
CA ALA A 233 13.97 8.57 11.37
C ALA A 233 14.72 9.70 12.09
N SER A 234 16.01 9.88 11.81
CA SER A 234 16.82 11.01 12.26
C SER A 234 16.25 12.37 11.84
N SER A 235 15.83 12.50 10.58
CA SER A 235 15.23 13.75 10.07
C SER A 235 13.83 14.02 10.59
N LEU A 236 13.11 12.96 11.00
CA LEU A 236 11.75 13.05 11.51
C LEU A 236 11.69 13.53 12.96
N GLY A 237 12.72 13.22 13.76
CA GLY A 237 12.80 13.59 15.17
C GLY A 237 11.60 13.08 15.96
N VAL A 238 10.87 13.98 16.62
CA VAL A 238 9.67 13.66 17.42
C VAL A 238 8.50 13.09 16.60
N ARG A 239 8.55 13.21 15.26
CA ARG A 239 7.53 12.69 14.34
C ARG A 239 7.71 11.20 14.06
N TYR A 240 8.79 10.58 14.53
CA TYR A 240 9.00 9.14 14.44
C TYR A 240 8.69 8.47 15.78
N LEU A 241 7.82 7.47 15.77
CA LEU A 241 7.45 6.67 16.92
C LEU A 241 7.67 5.18 16.67
N GLN A 242 8.17 4.47 17.68
CA GLN A 242 8.36 3.03 17.62
C GLN A 242 7.66 2.38 18.82
N GLN A 243 6.76 1.44 18.53
CA GLN A 243 5.95 0.75 19.55
C GLN A 243 6.17 -0.76 19.44
N PHE A 244 6.31 -1.40 20.61
CA PHE A 244 6.36 -2.86 20.73
C PHE A 244 5.12 -3.32 21.48
N HIS A 245 4.33 -4.17 20.85
CA HIS A 245 3.14 -4.76 21.46
C HIS A 245 3.44 -6.22 21.74
N GLY A 246 3.29 -6.68 22.99
CA GLY A 246 3.44 -8.10 23.33
C GLY A 246 2.59 -8.46 24.53
N MET A 247 2.11 -9.69 24.60
CA MET A 247 1.54 -10.21 25.84
C MET A 247 2.67 -10.49 26.83
N GLU A 248 2.65 -9.80 27.95
CA GLU A 248 3.57 -10.08 29.04
C GLU A 248 3.29 -11.48 29.57
N LYS A 249 4.28 -12.38 29.47
CA LYS A 249 4.16 -13.73 30.00
C LYS A 249 3.94 -13.59 31.51
N ARG A 250 2.72 -13.81 32.01
CA ARG A 250 2.43 -13.90 33.45
C ARG A 250 3.46 -14.88 34.02
N ARG A 251 4.41 -14.36 34.80
CA ARG A 251 5.33 -15.20 35.58
C ARG A 251 4.47 -15.94 36.60
N GLY A 252 4.06 -17.15 36.25
CA GLY A 252 3.51 -18.09 37.22
C GLY A 252 4.56 -18.31 38.29
N LYS A 253 4.44 -17.61 39.40
CA LYS A 253 4.97 -18.09 40.68
C LYS A 253 4.03 -19.21 41.11
N THR A 254 4.29 -20.43 40.67
CA THR A 254 3.92 -21.61 41.45
C THR A 254 5.11 -21.91 42.35
N LYS A 255 5.07 -21.30 43.54
CA LYS A 255 5.77 -21.78 44.74
C LYS A 255 4.77 -21.63 45.89
N CYS A 256 4.10 -22.73 46.19
CA CYS A 256 3.81 -23.32 47.49
C CYS A 256 2.79 -24.44 47.25
#